data_AF-A0A8J7KSR4-F1
#
_entry.id   AF-A0A8J7KSR4-F1
#
_cell.length_a   1.000
_cell.length_b   1.000
_cell.length_c   1.000
_cell.angle_alpha   90.00
_cell.angle_beta   90.00
_cell.angle_gamma   90.00
#
_symmetry.space_group_name_H-M   'P 1'
#
loop_
_entity.id
_entity.type
_entity.pdbx_description
1 polymer ?
#
loop_
_entity_poly.entity_id
_entity_poly.type
_entity_poly.pdbx_seq_one_letter_code
_entity_poly.pdbx_strand_id
1 'polypeptide(L)'
;MPTITRLATVETVVRGGRAAVVSLRLDNDGFHTYWMETGDTYRLRIVGFHWQVTGGAWFVAGHGYRLTRAGNPLVSIPTDRGEVVLLPSHEYQISHAGQGEWWLSRCQ
;
A
#
# COMPACT_ATOMS: atom_id res chain seq x y z
N MET A 1 22.09 -6.36 -6.50
CA MET A 1 21.42 -5.61 -5.42
C MET A 1 20.12 -5.07 -6.00
N PRO A 2 18.97 -5.21 -5.32
CA PRO A 2 17.73 -4.61 -5.81
C PRO A 2 17.86 -3.08 -5.85
N THR A 3 17.73 -2.47 -7.02
CA THR A 3 17.61 -1.01 -7.15
C THR A 3 16.22 -0.58 -6.67
N ILE A 4 16.17 0.04 -5.50
CA ILE A 4 14.94 0.63 -4.96
C ILE A 4 14.78 2.01 -5.61
N THR A 5 13.87 2.12 -6.57
CA THR A 5 13.47 3.43 -7.12
C THR A 5 12.34 3.99 -6.27
N ARG A 6 12.58 5.10 -5.56
CA ARG A 6 11.53 5.86 -4.88
C ARG A 6 10.59 6.45 -5.94
N LEU A 7 9.32 6.11 -5.88
CA LEU A 7 8.32 6.60 -6.81
C LEU A 7 7.64 7.87 -6.32
N ALA A 8 7.25 7.95 -5.03
CA ALA A 8 6.57 9.13 -4.47
C ALA A 8 6.38 9.06 -2.94
N THR A 9 5.91 10.17 -2.35
CA THR A 9 5.37 10.25 -0.98
C THR A 9 3.84 10.18 -1.03
N VAL A 10 3.21 9.41 -0.15
CA VAL A 10 1.76 9.15 -0.22
C VAL A 10 0.99 10.07 0.73
N GLU A 11 -0.19 10.55 0.35
CA GLU A 11 -1.06 11.33 1.23
C GLU A 11 -1.62 10.45 2.36
N THR A 12 -1.38 10.84 3.62
CA THR A 12 -1.64 9.98 4.78
C THR A 12 -2.37 10.69 5.92
N VAL A 13 -3.12 9.90 6.68
CA VAL A 13 -3.67 10.26 7.99
C VAL A 13 -2.87 9.55 9.06
N VAL A 14 -2.45 10.27 10.10
CA VAL A 14 -1.72 9.70 11.24
C VAL A 14 -2.62 9.68 12.47
N ARG A 15 -2.68 8.53 13.16
CA ARG A 15 -3.41 8.37 14.43
C ARG A 15 -2.69 7.38 15.34
N GLY A 16 -2.29 7.83 16.52
CA GLY A 16 -1.68 6.96 17.54
C GLY A 16 -0.40 6.24 17.08
N GLY A 17 0.47 6.94 16.33
CA GLY A 17 1.72 6.36 15.79
C GLY A 17 1.53 5.49 14.55
N ARG A 18 0.28 5.19 14.17
CA ARG A 18 -0.06 4.52 12.93
C ARG A 18 -0.38 5.53 11.86
N ALA A 19 -0.12 5.18 10.62
CA ALA A 19 -0.52 5.98 9.49
C ALA A 19 -1.40 5.16 8.55
N ALA A 20 -2.25 5.82 7.77
CA ALA A 20 -3.07 5.20 6.76
C ALA A 20 -3.06 6.07 5.51
N VAL A 21 -3.05 5.44 4.34
CA VAL A 21 -3.20 6.18 3.09
C VAL A 21 -4.65 6.62 2.94
N VAL A 22 -4.86 7.89 2.59
CA VAL A 22 -6.20 8.43 2.37
C VAL A 22 -6.91 7.60 1.30
N SER A 23 -8.18 7.26 1.54
CA SER A 23 -9.08 6.53 0.64
C SER A 23 -8.71 5.07 0.32
N LEU A 24 -7.55 4.57 0.74
CA LEU A 24 -7.17 3.17 0.55
C LEU A 24 -7.74 2.29 1.66
N ARG A 25 -8.27 1.15 1.25
CA ARG A 25 -8.88 0.16 2.14
C ARG A 25 -8.39 -1.23 1.79
N LEU A 26 -8.26 -2.07 2.81
CA LEU A 26 -8.18 -3.51 2.61
C LEU A 26 -9.59 -4.06 2.49
N ASP A 27 -9.81 -4.77 1.42
CA ASP A 27 -10.96 -5.65 1.21
C ASP A 27 -10.50 -7.08 1.46
N ASN A 28 -11.01 -7.68 2.53
CA ASN A 28 -10.86 -9.10 2.85
C ASN A 28 -12.24 -9.67 3.21
N ASP A 29 -12.61 -9.64 4.50
CA ASP A 29 -13.94 -10.04 5.01
C ASP A 29 -14.84 -8.81 5.28
N GLY A 30 -14.51 -7.69 4.63
CA GLY A 30 -15.07 -6.37 4.90
C GLY A 30 -14.09 -5.25 4.54
N PHE A 31 -14.59 -4.01 4.56
CA PHE A 31 -13.78 -2.83 4.25
C PHE A 31 -13.12 -2.26 5.50
N HIS A 32 -11.80 -2.38 5.57
CA HIS A 32 -11.01 -1.82 6.67
C HIS A 32 -10.05 -0.74 6.16
N THR A 33 -9.93 0.36 6.89
CA THR A 33 -8.86 1.33 6.64
C THR A 33 -7.52 0.64 6.83
N TYR A 34 -6.64 0.80 5.85
CA TYR A 34 -5.31 0.21 5.88
C TYR A 34 -4.36 1.05 6.73
N TRP A 35 -4.01 0.56 7.93
CA TRP A 35 -3.07 1.23 8.84
C TRP A 35 -1.72 0.53 8.87
N MET A 36 -0.62 1.26 8.84
CA MET A 36 0.72 0.73 9.02
C MET A 36 1.41 1.33 10.24
N GLU A 37 2.23 0.54 10.90
CA GLU A 37 3.12 0.98 11.98
C GLU A 37 4.45 1.49 11.41
N THR A 38 5.19 2.27 12.18
CA THR A 38 6.50 2.76 11.75
C THR A 38 7.47 1.59 11.60
N GLY A 39 8.17 1.54 10.47
CA GLY A 39 9.07 0.44 10.12
C GLY A 39 8.39 -0.71 9.37
N ASP A 40 7.05 -0.73 9.33
CA ASP A 40 6.34 -1.74 8.55
C ASP A 40 6.65 -1.61 7.06
N THR A 41 6.70 -2.77 6.42
CA THR A 41 6.91 -2.90 4.99
C THR A 41 5.93 -3.92 4.42
N TYR A 42 5.24 -3.55 3.34
CA TYR A 42 4.26 -4.39 2.67
C TYR A 42 4.54 -4.45 1.18
N ARG A 43 4.22 -5.58 0.57
CA ARG A 43 4.35 -5.80 -0.87
C ARG A 43 2.98 -5.75 -1.53
N LEU A 44 2.93 -5.08 -2.66
CA LEU A 44 1.81 -5.07 -3.58
C LEU A 44 2.17 -5.88 -4.82
N ARG A 45 1.31 -6.83 -5.16
CA ARG A 45 1.42 -7.62 -6.40
C ARG A 45 0.05 -7.73 -7.05
N ILE A 46 -0.02 -7.66 -8.38
CA ILE A 46 -1.26 -7.95 -9.09
C ILE A 46 -1.54 -9.46 -9.01
N VAL A 47 -2.77 -9.81 -8.61
CA VAL A 47 -3.30 -11.18 -8.67
C VAL A 47 -4.69 -11.12 -9.29
N GLY A 48 -4.81 -11.64 -10.51
CA GLY A 48 -5.98 -11.39 -11.36
C GLY A 48 -6.11 -9.90 -11.68
N PHE A 49 -7.19 -9.27 -11.21
CA PHE A 49 -7.48 -7.84 -11.41
C PHE A 49 -7.30 -7.00 -10.13
N HIS A 50 -6.78 -7.59 -9.05
CA HIS A 50 -6.67 -6.92 -7.76
C HIS A 50 -5.20 -6.81 -7.34
N TRP A 51 -4.86 -5.71 -6.67
CA TRP A 51 -3.60 -5.58 -5.96
C TRP A 51 -3.69 -6.29 -4.62
N GLN A 52 -2.97 -7.40 -4.50
CA GLN A 52 -2.86 -8.12 -3.25
C GLN A 52 -1.76 -7.49 -2.39
N VAL A 53 -2.08 -7.29 -1.11
CA VAL A 53 -1.16 -6.80 -0.08
C VAL A 53 -0.63 -7.99 0.71
N THR A 54 0.69 -8.05 0.90
CA THR A 54 1.35 -9.07 1.72
C THR A 54 2.44 -8.46 2.61
N GLY A 55 2.76 -9.11 3.73
CA GLY A 55 3.76 -8.63 4.69
C GLY A 55 3.19 -7.68 5.75
N GLY A 56 4.08 -7.18 6.61
CA GLY A 56 3.74 -6.31 7.74
C GLY A 56 2.82 -6.94 8.80
N ALA A 57 2.42 -6.13 9.78
CA ALA A 57 1.67 -6.60 10.95
C ALA A 57 0.25 -7.12 10.65
N TRP A 58 -0.35 -6.73 9.52
CA TRP A 58 -1.71 -7.11 9.15
C TRP A 58 -1.79 -8.45 8.41
N PHE A 59 -0.65 -9.02 8.01
CA PHE A 59 -0.65 -10.21 7.16
C PHE A 59 -0.89 -11.49 7.96
N VAL A 60 -2.02 -12.12 7.69
CA VAL A 60 -2.31 -13.51 8.06
C VAL A 60 -2.18 -14.40 6.81
N ALA A 61 -1.40 -15.47 6.91
CA ALA A 61 -1.23 -16.41 5.80
C ALA A 61 -2.57 -17.04 5.40
N GLY A 62 -2.83 -17.13 4.09
CA GLY A 62 -4.08 -17.64 3.54
C GLY A 62 -5.21 -16.60 3.40
N HIS A 63 -5.05 -15.39 3.95
CA HIS A 63 -6.00 -14.30 3.77
C HIS A 63 -5.67 -13.47 2.52
N GLY A 64 -6.71 -13.10 1.77
CA GLY A 64 -6.61 -12.38 0.51
C GLY A 64 -6.84 -10.88 0.71
N TYR A 65 -5.87 -10.16 1.26
CA TYR A 65 -5.98 -8.72 1.43
C TYR A 65 -5.86 -7.98 0.09
N ARG A 66 -6.96 -7.43 -0.41
CA ARG A 66 -7.01 -6.66 -1.66
C ARG A 66 -7.03 -5.18 -1.37
N LEU A 67 -6.17 -4.42 -2.03
CA LEU A 67 -6.16 -2.97 -1.90
C LEU A 67 -7.21 -2.37 -2.84
N THR A 68 -8.13 -1.59 -2.27
CA THR A 68 -9.23 -0.94 -2.99
C THR A 68 -9.29 0.55 -2.70
N ARG A 69 -9.93 1.31 -3.60
CA ARG A 69 -10.29 2.71 -3.39
C ARG A 69 -11.80 2.84 -3.55
N ALA A 70 -12.48 3.23 -2.47
CA ALA A 70 -13.94 3.29 -2.41
C ALA A 70 -14.63 2.00 -2.93
N GLY A 71 -14.08 0.82 -2.59
CA GLY A 71 -14.61 -0.48 -2.99
C GLY A 71 -14.24 -0.93 -4.42
N ASN A 72 -13.58 -0.10 -5.21
CA ASN A 72 -13.12 -0.47 -6.54
C ASN A 72 -11.67 -0.96 -6.50
N PRO A 73 -11.27 -1.90 -7.39
CA PRO A 73 -9.88 -2.29 -7.54
C PRO A 73 -8.98 -1.06 -7.73
N LEU A 74 -7.86 -1.04 -7.02
CA LEU A 74 -6.93 0.07 -7.10
C LEU A 74 -6.24 0.10 -8.48
N VAL A 75 -6.21 1.26 -9.13
CA VAL A 75 -5.48 1.46 -10.40
C VAL A 75 -4.31 2.43 -10.27
N SER A 76 -4.38 3.34 -9.30
CA SER A 76 -3.35 4.30 -8.97
C SER A 76 -3.29 4.52 -7.46
N ILE A 77 -2.12 4.88 -6.95
CA ILE A 77 -1.94 5.30 -5.56
C ILE A 77 -1.93 6.84 -5.51
N PRO A 78 -2.75 7.47 -4.65
CA PRO A 78 -2.68 8.91 -4.43
C PRO A 78 -1.36 9.30 -3.74
N THR A 79 -0.77 10.41 -4.15
CA THR A 79 0.50 10.93 -3.65
C THR A 79 0.41 12.42 -3.39
N ASP A 80 1.39 12.97 -2.68
CA ASP A 80 1.54 14.41 -2.49
C ASP A 80 1.71 15.19 -3.81
N ARG A 81 2.03 14.50 -4.91
CA ARG A 81 2.27 15.05 -6.25
C ARG A 81 1.22 14.63 -7.29
N GLY A 82 0.12 14.01 -6.87
CA GLY A 82 -0.92 13.49 -7.76
C GLY A 82 -1.05 11.98 -7.72
N GLU A 83 -1.48 11.34 -8.80
CA GLU A 83 -1.73 9.89 -8.85
C GLU A 83 -0.57 9.15 -9.51
N VAL A 84 -0.05 8.11 -8.87
CA VAL A 84 0.92 7.19 -9.49
C VAL A 84 0.19 5.96 -10.00
N VAL A 85 0.17 5.78 -11.32
CA VAL A 85 -0.44 4.60 -11.96
C VAL A 85 0.38 3.36 -11.63
N LEU A 86 -0.29 2.34 -11.10
CA LEU A 86 0.33 1.06 -10.85
C LEU A 86 0.31 0.22 -12.13
N LEU A 87 1.46 -0.33 -12.48
CA LEU A 87 1.63 -1.15 -13.67
C LEU A 87 1.55 -2.63 -13.27
N PRO A 88 0.61 -3.42 -13.82
CA PRO A 88 0.41 -4.82 -13.46
C PRO A 88 1.66 -5.71 -13.61
N SER A 89 2.61 -5.33 -14.48
CA SER A 89 3.87 -6.05 -14.67
C SER A 89 4.89 -5.86 -13.55
N HIS A 90 4.58 -5.06 -12.52
CA HIS A 90 5.51 -4.73 -11.45
C HIS A 90 4.96 -5.13 -10.08
N GLU A 91 5.88 -5.51 -9.21
CA GLU A 91 5.65 -5.52 -7.78
C GLU A 91 6.09 -4.19 -7.18
N TYR A 92 5.39 -3.79 -6.13
CA TYR A 92 5.69 -2.58 -5.40
C TYR A 92 5.86 -2.89 -3.92
N GLN A 93 6.60 -2.03 -3.24
CA GLN A 93 6.73 -2.03 -1.80
C GLN A 93 6.19 -0.72 -1.26
N ILE A 94 5.35 -0.82 -0.24
CA ILE A 94 4.91 0.30 0.58
C ILE A 94 5.65 0.23 1.91
N SER A 95 6.26 1.33 2.31
CA SER A 95 6.94 1.47 3.60
C SER A 95 6.45 2.71 4.34
N HIS A 96 6.29 2.60 5.66
CA HIS A 96 6.03 3.73 6.54
C HIS A 96 7.31 4.04 7.34
N ALA A 97 7.96 5.15 7.03
CA ALA A 97 9.25 5.51 7.61
C ALA A 97 9.14 6.22 8.98
N GLY A 98 7.92 6.57 9.40
CA GLY A 98 7.65 7.33 10.62
C GLY A 98 7.19 8.75 10.32
N GLN A 99 6.69 9.44 11.35
CA GLN A 99 6.17 10.82 11.26
C GLN A 99 5.10 11.05 10.17
N GLY A 100 4.37 10.00 9.77
CA GLY A 100 3.38 10.07 8.68
C GLY A 100 3.98 9.98 7.28
N GLU A 101 5.27 9.70 7.14
CA GLU A 101 5.93 9.59 5.84
C GLU A 101 5.83 8.19 5.25
N TRP A 102 5.31 8.14 4.02
CA TRP A 102 5.07 6.91 3.27
C TRP A 102 5.82 6.91 1.97
N TRP A 103 6.23 5.71 1.58
CA TRP A 103 7.12 5.50 0.45
C TRP A 103 6.54 4.40 -0.39
N LEU A 104 6.35 4.69 -1.67
CA LEU A 104 6.13 3.66 -2.68
C LEU A 104 7.44 3.48 -3.44
N SER A 105 7.92 2.24 -3.51
CA SER A 105 9.05 1.87 -4.35
C SER A 105 8.72 0.67 -5.22
N ARG A 106 9.26 0.64 -6.43
CA ARG A 106 9.13 -0.52 -7.31
C ARG A 106 10.14 -1.60 -6.92
N CYS A 107 9.69 -2.85 -6.83
CA CYS A 107 10.56 -4.00 -6.68
C CYS A 107 11.17 -4.37 -8.04
N GLN A 108 12.43 -4.84 -8.05
CA GLN A 108 13.09 -5.34 -9.25
C GLN A 108 12.66 -6.75 -9.61
#